data_AF-A0A519UB33-F1
#
_entry.id   AF-A0A519UB33-F1
#
_cell.length_a   1.000
_cell.length_b   1.000
_cell.length_c   1.000
_cell.angle_alpha   90.00
_cell.angle_beta   90.00
_cell.angle_gamma   90.00
#
_symmetry.space_group_name_H-M   'P 1'
#
loop_
_entity.id
_entity.type
_entity.pdbx_description
1 polymer ?
#
loop_
_entity_poly.entity_id
_entity_poly.type
_entity_poly.pdbx_seq_one_letter_code
_entity_poly.pdbx_strand_id
1 'polypeptide(L)' 'RSIYVARPVAAGEPLTADNLRIIRPGDGLLPRHWDVVLGRRAARALTPGTPLTWDALLGEQAPAAHS' A
#
# COMPACT_ATOMS: atom_id res chain seq x y z
N ARG A 1 12.58 4.77 -8.21
CA ARG A 1 12.26 4.11 -6.92
C ARG A 1 10.75 4.08 -6.85
N SER A 2 10.17 3.01 -6.35
CA SER A 2 8.72 2.87 -6.21
C SER A 2 8.38 2.25 -4.86
N ILE A 3 7.10 2.30 -4.52
CA ILE A 3 6.54 1.73 -3.30
C ILE A 3 6.35 0.22 -3.54
N TYR A 4 6.90 -0.58 -2.64
CA TYR A 4 6.81 -2.03 -2.63
C TYR A 4 6.32 -2.51 -1.27
N VAL A 5 5.74 -3.70 -1.28
CA VAL A 5 5.31 -4.42 -0.08
C VAL A 5 6.54 -4.92 0.67
N ALA A 6 6.65 -4.57 1.94
CA ALA A 6 7.78 -4.89 2.81
C ALA A 6 7.55 -6.14 3.66
N ARG A 7 6.29 -6.43 3.99
CA ARG A 7 5.81 -7.53 4.83
C ARG A 7 4.58 -8.16 4.18
N PRO A 8 4.23 -9.42 4.48
CA PRO A 8 2.92 -9.94 4.09
C PRO A 8 1.81 -9.02 4.58
N VAL A 9 0.82 -8.76 3.73
CA VAL A 9 -0.37 -7.97 4.05
C VAL A 9 -1.60 -8.79 3.67
N ALA A 10 -2.52 -9.00 4.59
CA ALA A 10 -3.76 -9.72 4.30
C ALA A 10 -4.75 -8.84 3.51
N ALA A 11 -5.70 -9.47 2.81
CA ALA A 11 -6.80 -8.74 2.20
C ALA A 11 -7.59 -7.96 3.27
N GLY A 12 -7.85 -6.68 3.02
CA GLY A 12 -8.50 -5.77 3.96
C GLY A 12 -7.60 -5.19 5.06
N GLU A 13 -6.34 -5.60 5.16
CA GLU A 13 -5.39 -5.06 6.14
C GLU A 13 -4.92 -3.65 5.73
N PRO A 14 -4.71 -2.72 6.69
CA PRO A 14 -4.21 -1.39 6.41
C PRO A 14 -2.76 -1.40 5.92
N LEU A 15 -2.49 -0.55 4.93
CA LEU A 15 -1.14 -0.22 4.47
C LEU A 15 -0.51 0.82 5.39
N THR A 16 0.68 0.52 5.87
CA THR A 16 1.41 1.27 6.90
C THR A 16 2.88 1.40 6.52
N ALA A 17 3.58 2.33 7.17
CA ALA A 17 5.02 2.50 6.96
C ALA A 17 5.86 1.26 7.34
N ASP A 18 5.31 0.35 8.14
CA ASP A 18 5.96 -0.89 8.52
C ASP A 18 5.77 -1.98 7.44
N ASN A 19 4.61 -2.04 6.74
CA ASN A 19 4.39 -3.05 5.67
C ASN A 19 4.67 -2.55 4.25
N LEU A 20 5.08 -1.29 4.09
CA LEU A 20 5.53 -0.71 2.83
C LEU A 20 6.96 -0.22 2.91
N ARG A 21 7.64 -0.14 1.76
CA ARG A 21 8.97 0.44 1.63
C ARG A 21 9.16 1.08 0.26
N ILE A 22 10.10 2.01 0.15
CA ILE A 22 10.49 2.60 -1.14
C ILE A 22 11.83 2.01 -1.57
N ILE A 23 11.85 1.24 -2.66
CA ILE A 23 13.05 0.57 -3.17
C ILE A 23 13.23 0.80 -4.69
N ARG A 24 14.32 0.26 -5.26
CA ARG A 24 14.50 0.09 -6.72
C ARG A 24 14.20 -1.38 -7.06
N PRO A 25 13.68 -1.73 -8.25
CA PRO A 25 13.39 -0.89 -9.44
C PRO A 25 12.15 0.02 -9.30
N GLY A 26 11.68 0.60 -10.41
CA GLY A 26 10.67 1.66 -10.44
C GLY A 26 9.27 1.22 -10.89
N ASP A 27 8.91 -0.05 -10.71
CA ASP A 27 7.76 -0.64 -11.42
C ASP A 27 6.42 -0.50 -10.68
N GLY A 28 6.45 -0.06 -9.42
CA GLY A 28 5.27 0.24 -8.62
C GLY A 28 4.91 1.72 -8.57
N LEU A 29 4.01 2.07 -7.64
CA LEU A 29 3.61 3.46 -7.37
C LEU A 29 4.81 4.34 -7.01
N LEU A 30 4.80 5.56 -7.50
CA LEU A 30 5.85 6.53 -7.21
C LEU A 30 5.79 7.00 -5.74
N PRO A 31 6.94 7.32 -5.12
CA PRO A 31 7.03 7.75 -3.72
C PRO A 31 6.13 8.94 -3.36
N ARG A 32 5.80 9.81 -4.32
CA ARG A 32 4.88 10.94 -4.12
C ARG A 32 3.46 10.52 -3.70
N HIS A 33 3.09 9.26 -3.90
CA HIS A 33 1.80 8.72 -3.48
C HIS A 33 1.84 8.07 -2.10
N TRP A 34 2.97 8.13 -1.38
CA TRP A 34 3.15 7.51 -0.08
C TRP A 34 2.04 7.89 0.91
N ASP A 35 1.80 9.18 1.10
CA ASP A 35 0.76 9.68 2.00
C ASP A 35 -0.66 9.31 1.54
N VAL A 36 -0.86 9.08 0.24
CA VAL A 36 -2.16 8.66 -0.32
C VAL A 36 -2.43 7.18 -0.05
N VAL A 37 -1.39 6.34 -0.02
CA VAL A 37 -1.54 4.89 0.18
C VAL A 37 -1.53 4.49 1.64
N LEU A 38 -0.91 5.28 2.52
CA LEU A 38 -0.95 5.02 3.95
C LEU A 38 -2.38 5.12 4.48
N GLY A 39 -2.77 4.16 5.33
CA GLY A 39 -4.13 4.05 5.88
C GLY A 39 -5.15 3.44 4.92
N ARG A 40 -4.84 3.32 3.61
CA ARG A 40 -5.67 2.55 2.67
C ARG A 40 -5.60 1.07 3.02
N ARG A 41 -6.59 0.29 2.61
CA ARG A 41 -6.61 -1.17 2.80
C ARG A 41 -6.24 -1.91 1.53
N ALA A 42 -5.59 -3.05 1.68
CA ALA A 42 -5.25 -3.92 0.56
C ALA A 42 -6.51 -4.60 -0.01
N ALA A 43 -6.72 -4.55 -1.33
CA ALA A 43 -7.83 -5.22 -2.01
C ALA A 43 -7.71 -6.75 -1.99
N ARG A 44 -6.49 -7.26 -1.89
CA ARG A 44 -6.13 -8.68 -1.85
C ARG A 44 -4.92 -8.90 -0.97
N ALA A 45 -4.60 -10.15 -0.66
CA ALA A 45 -3.36 -10.48 0.03
C ALA A 45 -2.15 -10.07 -0.83
N LEU A 46 -1.16 -9.44 -0.22
CA LEU A 46 0.06 -8.95 -0.87
C LEU A 46 1.29 -9.63 -0.25
N THR A 47 2.23 -10.04 -1.10
CA THR A 47 3.48 -10.67 -0.68
C THR A 47 4.64 -9.67 -0.67
N PRO A 48 5.65 -9.86 0.19
CA PRO A 48 6.85 -9.02 0.19
C PRO A 48 7.54 -9.01 -1.18
N GLY A 49 8.04 -7.85 -1.58
CA GLY A 49 8.71 -7.66 -2.87
C GLY A 49 7.76 -7.45 -4.05
N THR A 50 6.44 -7.44 -3.83
CA THR A 50 5.47 -7.04 -4.85
C THR A 50 5.44 -5.51 -5.02
N PRO A 51 5.47 -4.98 -6.25
CA PRO A 51 5.24 -3.56 -6.48
C PRO A 51 3.81 -3.19 -6.08
N LEU A 52 3.66 -2.14 -5.28
CA LEU A 52 2.33 -1.63 -4.96
C LEU A 52 1.75 -0.95 -6.20
N THR A 53 0.50 -1.25 -6.55
CA THR A 53 -0.25 -0.66 -7.66
C THR A 53 -1.63 -0.19 -7.18
N TRP A 54 -2.31 0.66 -7.94
CA TRP A 54 -3.63 1.17 -7.56
C TRP A 54 -4.69 0.06 -7.46
N ASP A 55 -4.60 -0.97 -8.30
CA ASP A 55 -5.47 -2.17 -8.26
C ASP A 55 -5.34 -2.97 -6.95
N ALA A 56 -4.19 -2.86 -6.27
CA ALA A 56 -3.98 -3.50 -4.99
C ALA A 56 -4.69 -2.79 -3.82
N LEU A 57 -5.35 -1.65 -4.06
CA LEU A 57 -6.06 -0.88 -3.04
C LEU A 57 -7.56 -1.09 -3.13
N LEU A 58 -8.20 -1.32 -1.99
CA LEU A 58 -9.65 -1.35 -1.89
C LEU A 58 -10.18 0.06 -2.24
N GLY A 59 -11.16 0.14 -3.16
CA GLY A 59 -11.79 1.39 -3.57
C GLY A 59 -12.48 2.11 -2.41
N GLU A 60 -12.40 3.46 -2.41
CA GLU A 60 -12.89 4.43 -1.41
C GLU A 60 -13.03 3.96 0.05
N GLN A 61 -12.14 4.45 0.92
CA GLN A 61 -12.42 4.42 2.35
C GLN A 61 -13.43 5.53 2.67
N ALA A 62 -14.64 5.14 3.06
CA ALA A 62 -15.53 5.99 3.85
C ALA A 62 -14.76 6.54 5.07
N PRO A 63 -15.05 7.78 5.52
CA PRO A 63 -14.24 8.42 6.55
C PRO A 63 -14.24 7.54 7.81
N ALA A 64 -13.07 6.98 8.13
CA ALA A 64 -12.84 6.45 9.46
C ALA A 64 -13.02 7.64 10.40
N ALA A 65 -14.08 7.56 11.21
CA ALA A 65 -14.47 8.58 12.16
C ALA A 65 -13.23 9.10 12.89
N HIS A 66 -12.93 10.38 12.69
CA HIS A 66 -12.08 11.11 13.62
C HIS A 66 -12.84 11.12 14.95
N SER A 67 -12.34 10.40 15.94
CA SER A 67 -12.64 10.64 17.36
C SER A 67 -11.55 11.51 17.94
#